data_AF-A0A354I815-F1
#
_entry.id   AF-A0A354I815-F1
#
_cell.length_a   1.000
_cell.length_b   1.000
_cell.length_c   1.000
_cell.angle_alpha   90.00
_cell.angle_beta   90.00
_cell.angle_gamma   90.00
#
_symmetry.space_group_name_H-M   'P 1'
#
loop_
_entity.id
_entity.type
_entity.pdbx_description
1 polymer ?
#
loop_
_entity_poly.entity_id
_entity_poly.type
_entity_poly.pdbx_seq_one_letter_code
_entity_poly.pdbx_strand_id
1 'polypeptide(L)'
;EAFYAMMNLVGSHDTSRVLSYLDGIDDDRNQKDLESAFPSYEKTSDTAKARQYLVAFLQMTYAGAPTIYYADEMGQVGADDPDDRRTAPWGEGNEELVTWYAKMAAIRNSYSALRTGAIEYIDTKNDAVVGYIRSDEESKLTVLGNNAATATEVTIAVSDAEKLTDLVSGKEYTVEGGNLKISVPAYSGVVLTKNVKKITVDKAALAPAYDPAYKVGSGSTNTVAKVTGLTVKAAGSTSAKLSWKAQSGVTGYEVYRSTSKSNGYKKVATAKSASYTDKKLKAGKTYYYKVRAVSSKAKGSFSSVKSVKTVPETSIKKVTSGKKGTVTVTWKKASGDGYIIYTAAKKNGTYKKVKVVNKAKTTKISFKAKSGKNCYVKVAAYCKVSGKKVAGTKSASKNVKVK
;
A
#
# COMPACT_ATOMS: atom_id res chain seq x y z
N GLU A 1 -22.16 -17.23 -45.93
CA GLU A 1 -22.65 -16.55 -44.72
C GLU A 1 -22.11 -17.16 -43.42
N ALA A 2 -22.27 -18.47 -43.18
CA ALA A 2 -21.78 -19.13 -41.95
C ALA A 2 -20.30 -18.85 -41.62
N PHE A 3 -19.42 -18.85 -42.62
CA PHE A 3 -17.99 -18.54 -42.47
C PHE A 3 -17.70 -17.19 -41.79
N TYR A 4 -18.47 -16.14 -42.11
CA TYR A 4 -18.28 -14.80 -41.56
C TYR A 4 -18.87 -14.62 -40.15
N ALA A 5 -19.69 -15.56 -39.71
CA ALA A 5 -20.31 -15.57 -38.38
C ALA A 5 -19.57 -16.50 -37.39
N MET A 6 -18.50 -17.18 -37.82
CA MET A 6 -17.72 -18.08 -36.97
C MET A 6 -17.07 -17.30 -35.82
N MET A 7 -17.20 -17.85 -34.61
CA MET A 7 -16.50 -17.36 -33.42
C MET A 7 -15.04 -17.78 -33.52
N ASN A 8 -14.16 -16.86 -33.91
CA ASN A 8 -12.73 -17.14 -34.06
C ASN A 8 -12.03 -16.95 -32.71
N LEU A 9 -12.14 -17.95 -31.84
CA LEU A 9 -11.39 -18.01 -30.58
C LEU A 9 -9.97 -18.53 -30.82
N VAL A 10 -9.04 -18.10 -29.98
CA VAL A 10 -7.67 -18.66 -29.91
C VAL A 10 -7.39 -19.32 -28.54
N GLY A 11 -8.19 -18.96 -27.53
CA GLY A 11 -8.25 -19.60 -26.22
C GLY A 11 -9.66 -19.44 -25.65
N SER A 12 -9.95 -20.18 -24.58
CA SER A 12 -11.23 -20.19 -23.89
C SER A 12 -11.07 -20.64 -22.42
N HIS A 13 -12.19 -20.87 -21.75
CA HIS A 13 -12.26 -21.40 -20.39
C HIS A 13 -12.15 -22.94 -20.32
N ASP A 14 -11.93 -23.59 -21.46
CA ASP A 14 -11.75 -25.04 -21.60
C ASP A 14 -10.40 -25.36 -22.29
N THR A 15 -9.44 -24.44 -22.24
CA THR A 15 -8.13 -24.56 -22.89
C THR A 15 -7.10 -23.74 -22.12
N SER A 16 -5.84 -24.18 -22.10
CA SER A 16 -4.71 -23.35 -21.64
C SER A 16 -4.74 -21.97 -22.28
N ARG A 17 -4.36 -20.94 -21.51
CA ARG A 17 -4.31 -19.55 -22.01
C ARG A 17 -3.37 -19.45 -23.21
N VAL A 18 -3.75 -18.62 -24.19
CA VAL A 18 -2.98 -18.48 -25.45
C VAL A 18 -1.50 -18.22 -25.20
N LEU A 19 -1.16 -17.35 -24.26
CA LEU A 19 0.22 -17.00 -23.96
C LEU A 19 0.99 -18.18 -23.33
N SER A 20 0.33 -18.97 -22.50
CA SER A 20 0.89 -20.17 -21.88
C SER A 20 1.09 -21.29 -22.92
N TYR A 21 0.10 -21.50 -23.79
CA TYR A 21 0.21 -22.44 -24.91
C TYR A 21 1.36 -22.08 -25.86
N LEU A 22 1.52 -20.80 -26.21
CA LEU A 22 2.63 -20.32 -27.04
C LEU A 22 4.01 -20.53 -26.39
N ASP A 23 4.05 -20.69 -25.06
CA ASP A 23 5.26 -20.97 -24.28
C ASP A 23 5.47 -22.47 -24.01
N GLY A 24 4.65 -23.34 -24.61
CA GLY A 24 4.75 -24.79 -24.50
C GLY A 24 4.00 -25.40 -23.31
N ILE A 25 3.11 -24.66 -22.66
CA ILE A 25 2.26 -25.15 -21.58
C ILE A 25 0.92 -25.60 -22.18
N ASP A 26 0.74 -26.91 -22.31
CA ASP A 26 -0.41 -27.53 -22.99
C ASP A 26 -1.43 -28.13 -21.97
N ASP A 27 -2.53 -28.73 -22.45
CA ASP A 27 -3.45 -29.57 -21.63
C ASP A 27 -2.67 -30.79 -21.11
N ASP A 28 -2.17 -30.68 -19.89
CA ASP A 28 -1.55 -31.79 -19.20
C ASP A 28 -2.08 -32.00 -17.80
N ARG A 29 -3.20 -32.71 -17.76
CA ARG A 29 -3.56 -33.58 -16.63
C ARG A 29 -2.41 -34.51 -16.12
N ASN A 30 -1.23 -34.51 -16.76
CA ASN A 30 -0.04 -35.29 -16.47
C ASN A 30 1.26 -34.51 -16.13
N GLN A 31 1.39 -33.17 -16.26
CA GLN A 31 2.64 -32.49 -15.84
C GLN A 31 2.56 -32.05 -14.38
N LYS A 32 3.09 -32.90 -13.50
CA LYS A 32 3.08 -32.75 -12.03
C LYS A 32 4.31 -32.04 -11.45
N ASP A 33 5.03 -31.25 -12.24
CA ASP A 33 6.12 -30.43 -11.71
C ASP A 33 5.57 -29.11 -11.17
N LEU A 34 5.51 -29.01 -9.84
CA LEU A 34 4.83 -27.93 -9.10
C LEU A 34 5.33 -26.51 -9.43
N GLU A 35 6.53 -26.34 -10.00
CA GLU A 35 7.12 -25.04 -10.31
C GLU A 35 6.85 -24.57 -11.76
N SER A 36 6.58 -25.51 -12.70
CA SER A 36 6.17 -25.22 -14.09
C SER A 36 4.65 -25.26 -14.29
N ALA A 37 3.92 -25.90 -13.37
CA ALA A 37 2.46 -26.03 -13.43
C ALA A 37 1.68 -24.69 -13.40
N PHE A 38 2.30 -23.60 -12.92
CA PHE A 38 1.64 -22.30 -12.79
C PHE A 38 2.45 -21.20 -13.50
N PRO A 39 2.11 -20.84 -14.75
CA PRO A 39 2.81 -19.80 -15.47
C PRO A 39 2.67 -18.42 -14.82
N SER A 40 3.69 -17.58 -15.02
CA SER A 40 3.68 -16.14 -14.71
C SER A 40 4.14 -15.37 -15.95
N TYR A 41 3.59 -14.17 -16.15
CA TYR A 41 3.93 -13.34 -17.31
C TYR A 41 5.43 -13.01 -17.35
N GLU A 42 6.06 -12.81 -16.20
CA GLU A 42 7.48 -12.48 -16.08
C GLU A 42 8.38 -13.64 -16.55
N LYS A 43 7.96 -14.87 -16.31
CA LYS A 43 8.71 -16.09 -16.70
C LYS A 43 8.45 -16.52 -18.13
N THR A 44 7.36 -16.06 -18.74
CA THR A 44 7.02 -16.40 -20.14
C THR A 44 8.11 -15.94 -21.10
N SER A 45 8.48 -16.78 -22.07
CA SER A 45 9.51 -16.45 -23.05
C SER A 45 9.16 -15.23 -23.91
N ASP A 46 10.18 -14.48 -24.33
CA ASP A 46 10.02 -13.35 -25.24
C ASP A 46 9.44 -13.79 -26.59
N THR A 47 9.70 -15.03 -27.02
CA THR A 47 9.13 -15.60 -28.25
C THR A 47 7.63 -15.81 -28.12
N ALA A 48 7.14 -16.36 -27.00
CA ALA A 48 5.71 -16.53 -26.75
C ALA A 48 4.99 -15.17 -26.67
N LYS A 49 5.58 -14.21 -25.93
CA LYS A 49 5.08 -12.83 -25.87
C LYS A 49 4.99 -12.19 -27.25
N ALA A 50 6.03 -12.31 -28.08
CA ALA A 50 6.04 -11.77 -29.43
C ALA A 50 4.98 -12.43 -30.33
N ARG A 51 4.84 -13.76 -30.28
CA ARG A 51 3.81 -14.49 -31.05
C ARG A 51 2.39 -14.10 -30.67
N GLN A 52 2.13 -13.65 -29.44
CA GLN A 52 0.80 -13.19 -29.07
C GLN A 52 0.37 -11.92 -29.84
N TYR A 53 1.32 -11.04 -30.21
CA TYR A 53 1.03 -9.91 -31.10
C TYR A 53 0.63 -10.40 -32.50
N LEU A 54 1.31 -11.42 -33.03
CA LEU A 54 0.96 -12.05 -34.32
C LEU A 54 -0.41 -12.74 -34.27
N VAL A 55 -0.74 -13.42 -33.17
CA VAL A 55 -2.06 -14.01 -32.97
C VAL A 55 -3.15 -12.94 -33.05
N ALA A 56 -3.02 -11.85 -32.29
CA ALA A 56 -3.97 -10.75 -32.31
C ALA A 56 -4.09 -10.13 -33.72
N PHE A 57 -2.96 -9.99 -34.41
CA PHE A 57 -2.91 -9.50 -35.78
C PHE A 57 -3.74 -10.37 -36.72
N LEU A 58 -3.48 -11.67 -36.74
CA LEU A 58 -4.17 -12.62 -37.62
C LEU A 58 -5.65 -12.71 -37.25
N GLN A 59 -5.97 -12.82 -35.96
CA GLN A 59 -7.35 -12.90 -35.48
C GLN A 59 -8.18 -11.69 -35.94
N MET A 60 -7.62 -10.48 -35.85
CA MET A 60 -8.30 -9.23 -36.22
C MET A 60 -8.33 -8.94 -37.72
N THR A 61 -7.52 -9.62 -38.53
CA THR A 61 -7.46 -9.41 -39.99
C THR A 61 -8.11 -10.53 -40.80
N TYR A 62 -8.38 -11.68 -40.18
CA TYR A 62 -9.05 -12.81 -40.79
C TYR A 62 -10.58 -12.63 -40.88
N ALA A 63 -11.23 -13.46 -41.70
CA ALA A 63 -12.69 -13.46 -41.86
C ALA A 63 -13.36 -14.14 -40.65
N GLY A 64 -14.52 -13.63 -40.22
CA GLY A 64 -15.26 -14.15 -39.04
C GLY A 64 -15.43 -13.13 -37.92
N ALA A 65 -15.83 -13.61 -36.74
CA ALA A 65 -15.99 -12.80 -35.53
C ALA A 65 -14.82 -13.05 -34.55
N PRO A 66 -13.77 -12.20 -34.53
CA PRO A 66 -12.67 -12.36 -33.60
C PRO A 66 -13.18 -12.29 -32.17
N THR A 67 -12.80 -13.28 -31.36
CA THR A 67 -13.28 -13.42 -29.98
C THR A 67 -12.09 -13.53 -29.05
N ILE A 68 -11.93 -12.52 -28.19
CA ILE A 68 -10.85 -12.45 -27.20
C ILE A 68 -11.38 -13.08 -25.91
N TYR A 69 -10.68 -14.08 -25.39
CA TYR A 69 -10.97 -14.59 -24.04
C TYR A 69 -10.43 -13.59 -23.01
N TYR A 70 -11.25 -13.26 -22.00
CA TYR A 70 -11.02 -12.09 -21.16
C TYR A 70 -9.58 -12.01 -20.61
N ALA A 71 -8.96 -10.84 -20.68
CA ALA A 71 -7.60 -10.59 -20.22
C ALA A 71 -6.46 -11.24 -21.05
N ASP A 72 -6.73 -11.99 -22.11
CA ASP A 72 -5.67 -12.38 -23.07
C ASP A 72 -5.01 -11.12 -23.67
N GLU A 73 -5.80 -10.07 -23.92
CA GLU A 73 -5.32 -8.76 -24.37
C GLU A 73 -4.42 -8.04 -23.35
N MET A 74 -4.47 -8.47 -22.08
CA MET A 74 -3.65 -7.95 -20.98
C MET A 74 -2.39 -8.79 -20.74
N GLY A 75 -2.23 -9.92 -21.45
CA GLY A 75 -1.14 -10.86 -21.23
C GLY A 75 -1.42 -11.87 -20.12
N GLN A 76 -2.69 -12.17 -19.85
CA GLN A 76 -3.06 -13.18 -18.85
C GLN A 76 -2.49 -14.54 -19.23
N VAL A 77 -1.76 -15.13 -18.30
CA VAL A 77 -1.27 -16.51 -18.38
C VAL A 77 -2.14 -17.43 -17.52
N GLY A 78 -2.11 -18.73 -17.82
CA GLY A 78 -2.83 -19.77 -17.10
C GLY A 78 -2.62 -21.11 -17.81
N ALA A 79 -2.37 -22.16 -17.02
CA ALA A 79 -2.40 -23.54 -17.51
C ALA A 79 -3.84 -23.98 -17.81
N ASP A 80 -4.10 -25.29 -17.87
CA ASP A 80 -5.43 -25.85 -18.09
C ASP A 80 -6.42 -25.57 -16.93
N ASP A 81 -7.71 -25.92 -17.09
CA ASP A 81 -8.77 -25.74 -16.09
C ASP A 81 -8.33 -26.25 -14.70
N PRO A 82 -8.40 -25.44 -13.62
CA PRO A 82 -9.04 -24.11 -13.51
C PRO A 82 -8.09 -22.90 -13.60
N ASP A 83 -6.83 -23.09 -13.96
CA ASP A 83 -5.85 -22.02 -13.96
C ASP A 83 -6.06 -21.02 -15.11
N ASP A 84 -6.74 -21.43 -16.18
CA ASP A 84 -7.24 -20.58 -17.26
C ASP A 84 -8.34 -19.59 -16.82
N ARG A 85 -8.92 -19.75 -15.63
CA ARG A 85 -10.02 -18.93 -15.08
C ARG A 85 -9.57 -17.97 -13.97
N ARG A 86 -8.28 -17.60 -13.93
CA ARG A 86 -7.72 -16.59 -13.01
C ARG A 86 -8.48 -15.25 -13.11
N THR A 87 -8.51 -14.50 -12.01
CA THR A 87 -9.07 -13.13 -11.99
C THR A 87 -8.29 -12.21 -12.93
N ALA A 88 -9.00 -11.36 -13.69
CA ALA A 88 -8.38 -10.41 -14.60
C ALA A 88 -7.37 -9.47 -13.90
N PRO A 89 -6.22 -9.16 -14.51
CA PRO A 89 -5.11 -8.45 -13.89
C PRO A 89 -5.29 -6.92 -14.01
N TRP A 90 -6.43 -6.39 -13.56
CA TRP A 90 -6.76 -4.98 -13.68
C TRP A 90 -5.67 -4.08 -13.10
N GLY A 91 -5.19 -3.11 -13.88
CA GLY A 91 -4.09 -2.22 -13.52
C GLY A 91 -2.72 -2.90 -13.42
N GLU A 92 -2.57 -4.10 -13.99
CA GLU A 92 -1.32 -4.88 -14.07
C GLU A 92 -1.06 -5.47 -15.46
N GLY A 93 -2.02 -5.30 -16.38
CA GLY A 93 -1.87 -5.77 -17.75
C GLY A 93 -0.73 -5.07 -18.50
N ASN A 94 -0.29 -5.69 -19.59
CA ASN A 94 0.71 -5.09 -20.46
C ASN A 94 0.11 -3.94 -21.30
N GLU A 95 0.56 -2.70 -21.08
CA GLU A 95 0.09 -1.51 -21.82
C GLU A 95 0.28 -1.64 -23.34
N GLU A 96 1.43 -2.14 -23.79
CA GLU A 96 1.76 -2.27 -25.22
C GLU A 96 0.85 -3.28 -25.89
N LEU A 97 0.58 -4.41 -25.23
CA LEU A 97 -0.29 -5.47 -25.73
C LEU A 97 -1.75 -4.99 -25.79
N VAL A 98 -2.26 -4.38 -24.72
CA VAL A 98 -3.63 -3.82 -24.71
C VAL A 98 -3.78 -2.77 -25.81
N THR A 99 -2.78 -1.90 -25.98
CA THR A 99 -2.76 -0.90 -27.05
C THR A 99 -2.73 -1.55 -28.44
N TRP A 100 -2.00 -2.66 -28.59
CA TRP A 100 -1.92 -3.42 -29.84
C TRP A 100 -3.26 -4.04 -30.23
N TYR A 101 -3.92 -4.76 -29.31
CA TYR A 101 -5.26 -5.31 -29.54
C TYR A 101 -6.26 -4.20 -29.92
N ALA A 102 -6.24 -3.07 -29.21
CA ALA A 102 -7.10 -1.94 -29.51
C ALA A 102 -6.82 -1.34 -30.91
N LYS A 103 -5.54 -1.25 -31.31
CA LYS A 103 -5.14 -0.79 -32.64
C LYS A 103 -5.63 -1.74 -33.73
N MET A 104 -5.44 -3.04 -33.56
CA MET A 104 -5.89 -4.04 -34.53
C MET A 104 -7.43 -4.08 -34.64
N ALA A 105 -8.15 -3.95 -33.53
CA ALA A 105 -9.60 -3.79 -33.52
C ALA A 105 -10.06 -2.50 -34.22
N ALA A 106 -9.34 -1.39 -34.01
CA ALA A 106 -9.62 -0.13 -34.71
C ALA A 106 -9.39 -0.22 -36.23
N ILE A 107 -8.32 -0.91 -36.66
CA ILE A 107 -8.11 -1.25 -38.08
C ILE A 107 -9.29 -2.09 -38.60
N ARG A 108 -9.64 -3.18 -37.92
CA ARG A 108 -10.78 -4.02 -38.31
C ARG A 108 -12.08 -3.25 -38.44
N ASN A 109 -12.36 -2.32 -37.52
CA ASN A 109 -13.59 -1.53 -37.52
C ASN A 109 -13.63 -0.48 -38.64
N SER A 110 -12.48 0.04 -39.04
CA SER A 110 -12.39 1.02 -40.14
C SER A 110 -12.64 0.44 -41.54
N TYR A 111 -12.51 -0.88 -41.72
CA TYR A 111 -12.63 -1.53 -43.04
C TYR A 111 -13.60 -2.71 -43.02
N SER A 112 -14.73 -2.58 -43.73
CA SER A 112 -15.72 -3.64 -43.91
C SER A 112 -15.12 -4.89 -44.57
N ALA A 113 -14.15 -4.72 -45.47
CA ALA A 113 -13.44 -5.82 -46.11
C ALA A 113 -12.84 -6.82 -45.12
N LEU A 114 -12.36 -6.36 -43.95
CA LEU A 114 -11.82 -7.25 -42.91
C LEU A 114 -12.92 -8.05 -42.19
N ARG A 115 -14.15 -7.55 -42.14
CA ARG A 115 -15.29 -8.19 -41.44
C ARG A 115 -16.09 -9.11 -42.36
N THR A 116 -16.48 -8.61 -43.53
CA THR A 116 -17.43 -9.28 -44.45
C THR A 116 -16.91 -9.40 -45.88
N GLY A 117 -15.73 -8.83 -46.18
CA GLY A 117 -15.14 -8.91 -47.52
C GLY A 117 -14.64 -10.30 -47.89
N ALA A 118 -14.45 -10.51 -49.19
CA ALA A 118 -13.84 -11.70 -49.76
C ALA A 118 -12.45 -11.96 -49.17
N ILE A 119 -11.98 -13.20 -49.29
CA ILE A 119 -10.63 -13.60 -48.91
C ILE A 119 -9.97 -14.35 -50.08
N GLU A 120 -8.76 -13.94 -50.44
CA GLU A 120 -7.94 -14.57 -51.47
C GLU A 120 -6.53 -14.81 -50.91
N TYR A 121 -6.03 -16.04 -50.96
CA TYR A 121 -4.70 -16.36 -50.40
C TYR A 121 -3.59 -15.98 -51.37
N ILE A 122 -2.48 -15.49 -50.81
CA ILE A 122 -1.26 -15.19 -51.55
C ILE A 122 -0.24 -16.28 -51.23
N ASP A 123 0.29 -16.92 -52.27
CA ASP A 123 1.49 -17.76 -52.14
C ASP A 123 2.72 -16.84 -52.09
N THR A 124 3.25 -16.64 -50.89
CA THR A 124 4.41 -15.77 -50.60
C THR A 124 5.74 -16.42 -50.99
N LYS A 125 5.74 -17.70 -51.38
CA LYS A 125 6.93 -18.54 -51.57
C LYS A 125 7.84 -18.60 -50.34
N ASN A 126 7.30 -18.33 -49.15
CA ASN A 126 8.00 -18.39 -47.88
C ASN A 126 7.12 -19.01 -46.79
N ASP A 127 7.53 -20.18 -46.28
CA ASP A 127 6.74 -20.96 -45.31
C ASP A 127 6.51 -20.24 -43.98
N ALA A 128 7.32 -19.24 -43.64
CA ALA A 128 7.15 -18.46 -42.40
C ALA A 128 6.17 -17.29 -42.56
N VAL A 129 5.83 -16.88 -43.78
CA VAL A 129 5.00 -15.71 -44.06
C VAL A 129 3.67 -16.13 -44.69
N VAL A 130 2.59 -16.02 -43.92
CA VAL A 130 1.23 -16.18 -44.43
C VAL A 130 0.79 -14.88 -45.13
N GLY A 131 0.14 -15.01 -46.28
CA GLY A 131 -0.39 -13.87 -47.03
C GLY A 131 -1.81 -14.09 -47.52
N TYR A 132 -2.64 -13.05 -47.45
CA TYR A 132 -3.97 -13.04 -48.04
C TYR A 132 -4.47 -11.62 -48.29
N ILE A 133 -5.43 -11.48 -49.20
CA ILE A 133 -6.13 -10.25 -49.53
C ILE A 133 -7.53 -10.31 -48.94
N ARG A 134 -7.95 -9.21 -48.31
CA ARG A 134 -9.33 -8.96 -47.91
C ARG A 134 -9.89 -7.83 -48.74
N SER A 135 -11.01 -8.05 -49.41
CA SER A 135 -11.56 -7.07 -50.35
C SER A 135 -13.08 -6.98 -50.34
N ASP A 136 -13.57 -5.77 -50.58
CA ASP A 136 -14.96 -5.45 -50.91
C ASP A 136 -14.99 -4.31 -51.94
N GLU A 137 -16.16 -3.73 -52.16
CA GLU A 137 -16.34 -2.61 -53.11
C GLU A 137 -15.60 -1.33 -52.69
N GLU A 138 -15.32 -1.14 -51.40
CA GLU A 138 -14.66 0.07 -50.88
C GLU A 138 -13.15 -0.04 -50.82
N SER A 139 -12.63 -1.23 -50.52
CA SER A 139 -11.24 -1.39 -50.10
C SER A 139 -10.68 -2.76 -50.43
N LYS A 140 -9.38 -2.77 -50.75
CA LYS A 140 -8.53 -3.96 -50.87
C LYS A 140 -7.38 -3.85 -49.87
N LEU A 141 -7.24 -4.85 -49.01
CA LEU A 141 -6.21 -4.92 -47.99
C LEU A 141 -5.38 -6.18 -48.17
N THR A 142 -4.08 -6.03 -48.42
CA THR A 142 -3.14 -7.15 -48.42
C THR A 142 -2.56 -7.32 -47.03
N VAL A 143 -2.76 -8.50 -46.45
CA VAL A 143 -2.33 -8.88 -45.11
C VAL A 143 -1.18 -9.86 -45.24
N LEU A 144 -0.04 -9.56 -44.60
CA LEU A 144 1.10 -10.48 -44.51
C LEU A 144 1.49 -10.63 -43.04
N GLY A 145 1.56 -11.86 -42.53
CA GLY A 145 1.97 -12.17 -41.17
C GLY A 145 3.19 -13.10 -41.16
N ASN A 146 4.22 -12.77 -40.37
CA ASN A 146 5.48 -13.48 -40.33
C ASN A 146 5.69 -14.16 -38.97
N ASN A 147 5.80 -15.49 -38.95
CA ASN A 147 6.08 -16.29 -37.75
C ASN A 147 7.57 -16.64 -37.57
N ALA A 148 8.48 -16.02 -38.34
CA ALA A 148 9.91 -16.13 -38.12
C ALA A 148 10.39 -15.17 -37.02
N ALA A 149 11.50 -15.54 -36.39
CA ALA A 149 12.21 -14.71 -35.41
C ALA A 149 12.95 -13.51 -36.00
N THR A 150 13.03 -13.43 -37.33
CA THR A 150 13.66 -12.34 -38.07
C THR A 150 12.69 -11.74 -39.07
N ALA A 151 12.91 -10.47 -39.42
CA ALA A 151 12.15 -9.85 -40.50
C ALA A 151 12.41 -10.61 -41.80
N THR A 152 11.35 -10.89 -42.53
CA THR A 152 11.40 -11.75 -43.72
C THR A 152 10.96 -10.96 -44.94
N GLU A 153 11.80 -11.01 -45.97
CA GLU A 153 11.52 -10.34 -47.23
C GLU A 153 10.68 -11.23 -48.14
N VAL A 154 9.59 -10.67 -48.66
CA VAL A 154 8.72 -11.33 -49.64
C VAL A 154 8.40 -10.36 -50.78
N THR A 155 8.06 -10.93 -51.93
CA THR A 155 7.59 -10.16 -53.10
C THR A 155 6.16 -10.58 -53.41
N ILE A 156 5.26 -9.61 -53.52
CA ILE A 156 3.86 -9.84 -53.86
C ILE A 156 3.49 -9.11 -55.16
N ALA A 157 2.59 -9.70 -55.95
CA ALA A 157 2.04 -9.03 -57.12
C ALA A 157 1.01 -7.98 -56.70
N VAL A 158 1.09 -6.78 -57.29
CA VAL A 158 0.17 -5.67 -57.07
C VAL A 158 -0.18 -5.05 -58.42
N SER A 159 -1.41 -5.28 -58.88
CA SER A 159 -1.86 -4.83 -60.20
C SER A 159 -2.66 -3.53 -60.18
N ASP A 160 -3.13 -3.10 -59.00
CA ASP A 160 -4.14 -2.04 -58.88
C ASP A 160 -3.69 -0.83 -58.05
N ALA A 161 -2.40 -0.69 -57.78
CA ALA A 161 -1.84 0.42 -57.02
C ALA A 161 -0.38 0.71 -57.40
N GLU A 162 0.00 1.99 -57.45
CA GLU A 162 1.40 2.42 -57.53
C GLU A 162 2.05 2.56 -56.14
N LYS A 163 1.24 2.77 -55.11
CA LYS A 163 1.65 2.92 -53.72
C LYS A 163 0.69 2.23 -52.77
N LEU A 164 1.24 1.67 -51.70
CA LEU A 164 0.48 1.07 -50.61
C LEU A 164 1.02 1.58 -49.27
N THR A 165 0.13 1.78 -48.32
CA THR A 165 0.49 2.16 -46.94
C THR A 165 0.19 1.01 -46.00
N ASP A 166 1.15 0.68 -45.14
CA ASP A 166 0.92 -0.23 -44.03
C ASP A 166 0.16 0.48 -42.90
N LEU A 167 -1.06 0.03 -42.63
CA LEU A 167 -1.91 0.58 -41.56
C LEU A 167 -1.35 0.30 -40.16
N VAL A 168 -0.43 -0.66 -40.02
CA VAL A 168 0.24 -0.96 -38.75
C VAL A 168 1.34 0.06 -38.49
N SER A 169 2.33 0.18 -39.35
CA SER A 169 3.48 1.09 -39.11
C SER A 169 3.26 2.52 -39.61
N GLY A 170 2.31 2.74 -40.51
CA GLY A 170 2.16 3.98 -41.28
C GLY A 170 3.15 4.13 -42.43
N LYS A 171 4.03 3.13 -42.65
CA LYS A 171 5.05 3.17 -43.71
C LYS A 171 4.40 3.04 -45.09
N GLU A 172 4.86 3.86 -46.01
CA GLU A 172 4.49 3.78 -47.42
C GLU A 172 5.49 2.93 -48.21
N TYR A 173 4.96 2.26 -49.23
CA TYR A 173 5.69 1.38 -50.13
C TYR A 173 5.32 1.69 -51.57
N THR A 174 6.31 1.69 -52.46
CA THR A 174 6.13 1.90 -53.90
C THR A 174 6.10 0.56 -54.62
N VAL A 175 5.18 0.41 -55.56
CA VAL A 175 5.05 -0.77 -56.41
C VAL A 175 5.88 -0.54 -57.68
N GLU A 176 6.76 -1.49 -58.00
CA GLU A 176 7.66 -1.42 -59.15
C GLU A 176 7.40 -2.61 -60.08
N GLY A 177 7.09 -2.32 -61.35
CA GLY A 177 6.83 -3.37 -62.35
C GLY A 177 5.69 -4.33 -61.96
N GLY A 178 4.65 -3.83 -61.29
CA GLY A 178 3.52 -4.63 -60.81
C GLY A 178 3.83 -5.53 -59.62
N ASN A 179 4.99 -5.35 -58.96
CA ASN A 179 5.40 -6.12 -57.80
C ASN A 179 5.78 -5.19 -56.64
N LEU A 180 5.51 -5.64 -55.42
CA LEU A 180 5.97 -4.99 -54.20
C LEU A 180 6.89 -5.93 -53.44
N LYS A 181 8.12 -5.47 -53.23
CA LYS A 181 9.11 -6.11 -52.37
C LYS A 181 9.01 -5.51 -50.96
N ILE A 182 8.76 -6.35 -49.95
CA ILE A 182 8.49 -5.92 -48.58
C ILE A 182 9.17 -6.80 -47.54
N SER A 183 9.74 -6.16 -46.51
CA SER A 183 10.23 -6.82 -45.30
C SER A 183 9.11 -6.84 -44.26
N VAL A 184 8.59 -8.03 -43.97
CA VAL A 184 7.55 -8.27 -42.95
C VAL A 184 8.23 -8.47 -41.59
N PRO A 185 7.93 -7.67 -40.56
CA PRO A 185 8.64 -7.73 -39.28
C PRO A 185 8.49 -9.09 -38.58
N ALA A 186 9.50 -9.49 -37.80
CA ALA A 186 9.49 -10.73 -37.03
C ALA A 186 8.28 -10.81 -36.09
N TYR A 187 7.66 -11.99 -36.00
CA TYR A 187 6.48 -12.26 -35.15
C TYR A 187 5.38 -11.18 -35.22
N SER A 188 5.17 -10.61 -36.41
CA SER A 188 4.25 -9.50 -36.62
C SER A 188 3.77 -9.50 -38.07
N GLY A 189 3.08 -8.45 -38.49
CA GLY A 189 2.55 -8.35 -39.83
C GLY A 189 2.31 -6.93 -40.30
N VAL A 190 1.95 -6.83 -41.57
CA VAL A 190 1.61 -5.58 -42.26
C VAL A 190 0.22 -5.69 -42.86
N VAL A 191 -0.52 -4.58 -42.86
CA VAL A 191 -1.83 -4.47 -43.54
C VAL A 191 -1.74 -3.35 -44.56
N LEU A 192 -1.55 -3.72 -45.82
CA LEU A 192 -1.28 -2.79 -46.91
C LEU A 192 -2.57 -2.41 -47.63
N THR A 193 -2.79 -1.12 -47.84
CA THR A 193 -3.90 -0.64 -48.70
C THR A 193 -3.55 0.70 -49.36
N LYS A 194 -4.21 0.99 -50.48
CA LYS A 194 -4.21 2.33 -51.09
C LYS A 194 -5.30 3.24 -50.50
N ASN A 195 -6.34 2.66 -49.88
CA ASN A 195 -7.50 3.38 -49.36
C ASN A 195 -7.31 3.76 -47.87
N VAL A 196 -6.34 4.62 -47.58
CA VAL A 196 -5.91 4.87 -46.19
C VAL A 196 -6.95 5.66 -45.37
N LYS A 197 -7.46 5.04 -44.31
CA LYS A 197 -8.29 5.65 -43.26
C LYS A 197 -7.44 5.93 -42.00
N LYS A 198 -7.73 7.02 -41.29
CA LYS A 198 -7.07 7.38 -40.03
C LYS A 198 -7.47 6.39 -38.92
N ILE A 199 -6.48 5.81 -38.24
CA ILE A 199 -6.68 4.90 -37.11
C ILE A 199 -6.34 5.61 -35.80
N THR A 200 -7.25 5.56 -34.83
CA THR A 200 -7.09 6.17 -33.50
C THR A 200 -7.38 5.18 -32.39
N VAL A 201 -6.59 5.24 -31.32
CA VAL A 201 -6.78 4.44 -30.11
C VAL A 201 -6.90 5.40 -28.93
N ASP A 202 -8.00 5.32 -28.18
CA ASP A 202 -8.18 6.07 -26.94
C ASP A 202 -7.47 5.34 -25.79
N LYS A 203 -6.20 5.69 -25.56
CA LYS A 203 -5.42 5.11 -24.46
C LYS A 203 -6.01 5.39 -23.08
N ALA A 204 -6.72 6.51 -22.90
CA ALA A 204 -7.32 6.82 -21.59
C ALA A 204 -8.43 5.82 -21.25
N ALA A 205 -9.20 5.40 -22.25
CA ALA A 205 -10.20 4.34 -22.08
C ALA A 205 -9.59 2.95 -21.80
N LEU A 206 -8.33 2.73 -22.17
CA LEU A 206 -7.60 1.48 -21.93
C LEU A 206 -6.88 1.44 -20.57
N ALA A 207 -6.69 2.59 -19.94
CA ALA A 207 -5.94 2.72 -18.67
C ALA A 207 -6.37 1.73 -17.58
N PRO A 208 -7.67 1.37 -17.40
CA PRO A 208 -8.05 0.37 -16.41
C PRO A 208 -7.32 -0.97 -16.52
N ALA A 209 -6.91 -1.38 -17.73
CA ALA A 209 -6.24 -2.65 -17.97
C ALA A 209 -4.81 -2.69 -17.38
N TYR A 210 -4.07 -1.58 -17.40
CA TYR A 210 -2.63 -1.57 -17.13
C TYR A 210 -2.16 -0.52 -16.12
N ASP A 211 -2.94 0.53 -15.83
CA ASP A 211 -2.57 1.57 -14.87
C ASP A 211 -2.91 1.13 -13.43
N PRO A 212 -1.92 0.99 -12.53
CA PRO A 212 -2.13 0.59 -11.14
C PRO A 212 -3.07 1.48 -10.33
N ALA A 213 -3.36 2.70 -10.81
CA ALA A 213 -4.37 3.58 -10.22
C ALA A 213 -5.79 3.00 -10.29
N TYR A 214 -6.07 2.11 -11.24
CA TYR A 214 -7.39 1.53 -11.49
C TYR A 214 -7.63 0.17 -10.82
N LYS A 215 -6.61 -0.39 -10.14
CA LYS A 215 -6.79 -1.57 -9.28
C LYS A 215 -7.88 -1.31 -8.24
N VAL A 216 -8.99 -2.05 -8.32
CA VAL A 216 -10.03 -2.02 -7.28
C VAL A 216 -9.43 -2.61 -5.99
N GLY A 217 -9.19 -1.75 -5.00
CA GLY A 217 -8.42 -2.09 -3.79
C GLY A 217 -7.06 -1.38 -3.67
N SER A 218 -6.60 -0.69 -4.72
CA SER A 218 -5.47 0.26 -4.73
C SER A 218 -5.85 1.66 -4.25
N GLY A 219 -7.07 1.82 -3.73
CA GLY A 219 -7.40 2.96 -2.87
C GLY A 219 -6.72 2.83 -1.52
N SER A 220 -5.43 3.19 -1.44
CA SER A 220 -4.61 3.26 -0.21
C SER A 220 -4.62 1.97 0.61
N THR A 221 -3.48 1.30 0.73
CA THR A 221 -3.29 0.36 1.84
C THR A 221 -3.73 1.06 3.12
N ASN A 222 -4.86 0.61 3.71
CA ASN A 222 -5.36 1.07 5.01
C ASN A 222 -4.42 0.62 6.14
N THR A 223 -3.12 0.53 5.88
CA THR A 223 -2.08 0.26 6.85
C THR A 223 -1.86 1.53 7.66
N VAL A 224 -2.51 1.58 8.81
CA VAL A 224 -2.19 2.59 9.83
C VAL A 224 -0.79 2.28 10.36
N ALA A 225 0.18 3.14 10.06
CA ALA A 225 1.57 2.92 10.46
C ALA A 225 1.73 2.80 11.99
N LYS A 226 2.77 2.08 12.41
CA LYS A 226 3.12 1.89 13.83
C LYS A 226 3.42 3.23 14.50
N VAL A 227 2.84 3.46 15.69
CA VAL A 227 3.12 4.66 16.50
C VAL A 227 4.59 4.65 16.95
N THR A 228 5.30 5.77 16.70
CA THR A 228 6.70 5.97 17.09
C THR A 228 6.86 7.12 18.10
N GLY A 229 8.02 7.17 18.76
CA GLY A 229 8.34 8.24 19.70
C GLY A 229 7.53 8.22 21.01
N LEU A 230 6.96 7.07 21.39
CA LEU A 230 6.26 6.96 22.68
C LEU A 230 7.23 7.28 23.84
N THR A 231 6.81 8.23 24.66
CA THR A 231 7.47 8.65 25.89
C THR A 231 6.45 8.61 27.02
N VAL A 232 6.88 8.16 28.20
CA VAL A 232 6.02 8.08 29.39
C VAL A 232 6.79 8.67 30.57
N LYS A 233 6.19 9.65 31.25
CA LYS A 233 6.78 10.32 32.42
C LYS A 233 5.80 10.30 33.59
N ALA A 234 6.32 10.13 34.81
CA ALA A 234 5.48 10.23 36.00
C ALA A 234 4.89 11.65 36.06
N ALA A 235 3.61 11.75 36.38
CA ALA A 235 2.91 13.03 36.52
C ALA A 235 2.36 13.22 37.94
N GLY A 236 2.96 12.55 38.91
CA GLY A 236 2.58 12.55 40.32
C GLY A 236 2.67 11.15 40.91
N SER A 237 2.05 10.97 42.09
CA SER A 237 1.95 9.66 42.75
C SER A 237 0.86 8.78 42.15
N THR A 238 -0.14 9.36 41.50
CA THR A 238 -1.31 8.63 41.00
C THR A 238 -1.58 8.87 39.51
N SER A 239 -0.58 9.33 38.77
CA SER A 239 -0.73 9.64 37.34
C SER A 239 0.57 9.53 36.54
N ALA A 240 0.42 9.31 35.23
CA ALA A 240 1.50 9.28 34.26
C ALA A 240 1.07 10.03 32.98
N LYS A 241 1.98 10.82 32.40
CA LYS A 241 1.76 11.50 31.13
C LYS A 241 2.48 10.76 30.00
N LEU A 242 1.74 10.46 28.95
CA LEU A 242 2.19 9.83 27.72
C LEU A 242 2.16 10.84 26.58
N SER A 243 3.15 10.75 25.69
CA SER A 243 3.19 11.51 24.44
C SER A 243 3.92 10.72 23.35
N TRP A 244 3.47 10.86 22.11
CA TRP A 244 4.04 10.19 20.93
C TRP A 244 3.97 11.11 19.70
N LYS A 245 4.57 10.70 18.57
CA LYS A 245 4.47 11.47 17.33
C LYS A 245 3.04 11.39 16.76
N ALA A 246 2.48 12.52 16.37
CA ALA A 246 1.18 12.56 15.70
C ALA A 246 1.28 11.95 14.28
N GLN A 247 0.24 11.25 13.87
CA GLN A 247 0.08 10.66 12.55
C GLN A 247 -1.12 11.30 11.85
N SER A 248 -1.01 11.57 10.56
CA SER A 248 -2.10 12.03 9.70
C SER A 248 -3.00 10.84 9.31
N GLY A 249 -4.26 11.12 8.96
CA GLY A 249 -5.20 10.09 8.48
C GLY A 249 -5.76 9.12 9.55
N VAL A 250 -5.52 9.39 10.84
CA VAL A 250 -5.99 8.55 11.96
C VAL A 250 -7.13 9.25 12.71
N THR A 251 -8.13 8.49 13.17
CA THR A 251 -9.27 8.98 13.95
C THR A 251 -8.96 9.04 15.46
N GLY A 252 -7.90 8.36 15.90
CA GLY A 252 -7.41 8.45 17.27
C GLY A 252 -6.34 7.41 17.60
N TYR A 253 -6.09 7.25 18.90
CA TYR A 253 -5.08 6.34 19.44
C TYR A 253 -5.64 5.53 20.60
N GLU A 254 -5.44 4.22 20.59
CA GLU A 254 -5.76 3.37 21.75
C GLU A 254 -4.54 3.22 22.65
N VAL A 255 -4.73 3.53 23.94
CA VAL A 255 -3.69 3.43 24.96
C VAL A 255 -3.93 2.20 25.81
N TYR A 256 -2.93 1.34 25.91
CA TYR A 256 -2.97 0.12 26.71
C TYR A 256 -1.96 0.21 27.86
N ARG A 257 -2.34 -0.34 29.01
CA ARG A 257 -1.53 -0.37 30.22
C ARG A 257 -1.47 -1.78 30.82
N SER A 258 -0.32 -2.16 31.35
CA SER A 258 -0.13 -3.33 32.20
C SER A 258 0.73 -3.02 33.43
N THR A 259 0.71 -3.90 34.42
CA THR A 259 1.69 -3.93 35.52
C THR A 259 2.80 -4.96 35.29
N SER A 260 2.75 -5.68 34.16
CA SER A 260 3.77 -6.59 33.65
C SER A 260 4.28 -6.10 32.30
N LYS A 261 5.55 -6.36 31.98
CA LYS A 261 6.16 -5.93 30.71
C LYS A 261 5.58 -6.66 29.50
N SER A 262 5.27 -7.95 29.64
CA SER A 262 5.00 -8.83 28.49
C SER A 262 3.53 -9.15 28.27
N ASN A 263 2.71 -9.15 29.33
CA ASN A 263 1.31 -9.61 29.26
C ASN A 263 0.36 -8.72 30.10
N GLY A 264 -0.94 -9.03 30.08
CA GLY A 264 -1.94 -8.37 30.93
C GLY A 264 -2.30 -6.93 30.54
N TYR A 265 -2.01 -6.51 29.31
CA TYR A 265 -2.33 -5.17 28.81
C TYR A 265 -3.84 -4.99 28.65
N LYS A 266 -4.40 -3.98 29.32
CA LYS A 266 -5.80 -3.57 29.16
C LYS A 266 -5.88 -2.18 28.53
N LYS A 267 -6.85 -1.95 27.65
CA LYS A 267 -7.13 -0.62 27.10
C LYS A 267 -7.59 0.28 28.24
N VAL A 268 -6.92 1.42 28.41
CA VAL A 268 -7.25 2.41 29.45
C VAL A 268 -7.83 3.69 28.90
N ALA A 269 -7.64 3.98 27.61
CA ALA A 269 -8.24 5.12 26.93
C ALA A 269 -8.22 4.99 25.41
N THR A 270 -9.09 5.77 24.77
CA THR A 270 -8.98 6.18 23.36
C THR A 270 -8.74 7.69 23.35
N ALA A 271 -7.57 8.12 22.88
CA ALA A 271 -7.17 9.52 22.80
C ALA A 271 -7.37 10.08 21.39
N LYS A 272 -7.91 11.29 21.27
CA LYS A 272 -8.04 12.00 19.98
C LYS A 272 -6.77 12.73 19.56
N SER A 273 -5.87 13.00 20.50
CA SER A 273 -4.60 13.69 20.26
C SER A 273 -3.41 12.78 20.60
N ALA A 274 -2.21 13.16 20.16
CA ALA A 274 -0.98 12.37 20.36
C ALA A 274 -0.41 12.44 21.81
N SER A 275 -1.28 12.65 22.80
CA SER A 275 -0.93 12.66 24.22
C SER A 275 -2.10 12.18 25.07
N TYR A 276 -1.78 11.54 26.19
CA TYR A 276 -2.76 11.08 27.16
C TYR A 276 -2.18 11.17 28.58
N THR A 277 -2.99 11.53 29.58
CA THR A 277 -2.60 11.48 30.99
C THR A 277 -3.42 10.43 31.71
N ASP A 278 -2.79 9.31 32.04
CA ASP A 278 -3.40 8.28 32.85
C ASP A 278 -3.45 8.71 34.32
N LYS A 279 -4.59 8.53 34.97
CA LYS A 279 -4.89 8.96 36.35
C LYS A 279 -5.32 7.75 37.19
N LYS A 280 -5.51 7.96 38.50
CA LYS A 280 -5.94 6.92 39.46
C LYS A 280 -4.97 5.71 39.52
N LEU A 281 -3.69 5.97 39.31
CA LEU A 281 -2.62 4.97 39.49
C LEU A 281 -2.27 4.80 40.98
N LYS A 282 -1.65 3.68 41.33
CA LYS A 282 -1.10 3.45 42.68
C LYS A 282 0.29 4.09 42.79
N ALA A 283 0.60 4.66 43.93
CA ALA A 283 1.89 5.29 44.21
C ALA A 283 3.03 4.26 44.29
N GLY A 284 4.20 4.64 43.80
CA GLY A 284 5.41 3.81 43.82
C GLY A 284 5.37 2.57 42.92
N LYS A 285 4.32 2.39 42.11
CA LYS A 285 4.12 1.22 41.25
C LYS A 285 4.62 1.48 39.83
N THR A 286 5.23 0.45 39.23
CA THR A 286 5.64 0.47 37.83
C THR A 286 4.48 0.07 36.92
N TYR A 287 4.29 0.84 35.86
CA TYR A 287 3.30 0.60 34.81
C TYR A 287 3.98 0.59 33.44
N TYR A 288 3.50 -0.28 32.58
CA TYR A 288 3.96 -0.45 31.21
C TYR A 288 2.86 -0.02 30.25
N TYR A 289 3.23 0.68 29.19
CA TYR A 289 2.30 1.24 28.21
C TYR A 289 2.73 0.91 26.79
N LYS A 290 1.73 0.67 25.94
CA LYS A 290 1.87 0.63 24.48
C LYS A 290 0.67 1.35 23.85
N VAL A 291 0.89 1.96 22.70
CA VAL A 291 -0.11 2.77 22.00
C VAL A 291 -0.19 2.30 20.56
N ARG A 292 -1.39 2.28 19.97
CA ARG A 292 -1.58 2.10 18.53
C ARG A 292 -2.49 3.18 17.98
N ALA A 293 -2.26 3.57 16.74
CA ALA A 293 -3.15 4.46 16.02
C ALA A 293 -4.33 3.68 15.41
N VAL A 294 -5.44 4.37 15.23
CA VAL A 294 -6.69 3.82 14.71
C VAL A 294 -7.26 4.78 13.68
N SER A 295 -7.75 4.28 12.55
CA SER A 295 -8.56 4.99 11.57
C SER A 295 -10.00 4.48 11.58
N SER A 296 -10.87 5.02 10.75
CA SER A 296 -12.24 4.50 10.58
C SER A 296 -12.28 3.07 10.01
N LYS A 297 -11.22 2.66 9.30
CA LYS A 297 -11.17 1.41 8.55
C LYS A 297 -10.16 0.39 9.09
N ALA A 298 -9.17 0.81 9.89
CA ALA A 298 -8.09 -0.07 10.35
C ALA A 298 -7.43 0.34 11.69
N LYS A 299 -6.63 -0.57 12.25
CA LYS A 299 -5.83 -0.36 13.47
C LYS A 299 -4.37 -0.67 13.17
N GLY A 300 -3.46 0.19 13.59
CA GLY A 300 -2.04 -0.01 13.40
C GLY A 300 -1.44 -0.98 14.42
N SER A 301 -0.20 -1.41 14.15
CA SER A 301 0.62 -2.15 15.11
C SER A 301 0.94 -1.32 16.35
N PHE A 302 1.11 -2.00 17.49
CA PHE A 302 1.50 -1.34 18.73
C PHE A 302 2.90 -0.73 18.66
N SER A 303 3.07 0.41 19.32
CA SER A 303 4.38 1.00 19.62
C SER A 303 5.26 0.03 20.40
N SER A 304 6.56 0.34 20.46
CA SER A 304 7.41 -0.28 21.49
C SER A 304 6.87 0.03 22.89
N VAL A 305 7.01 -0.92 23.81
CA VAL A 305 6.57 -0.77 25.20
C VAL A 305 7.47 0.22 25.92
N LYS A 306 6.87 1.14 26.68
CA LYS A 306 7.57 2.03 27.61
C LYS A 306 7.04 1.85 29.02
N SER A 307 7.90 2.07 30.01
CA SER A 307 7.52 1.94 31.42
C SER A 307 7.72 3.24 32.18
N VAL A 308 7.01 3.37 33.29
CA VAL A 308 7.14 4.48 34.24
C VAL A 308 6.85 3.97 35.64
N LYS A 309 7.62 4.44 36.61
CA LYS A 309 7.33 4.26 38.04
C LYS A 309 6.69 5.54 38.57
N THR A 310 5.49 5.44 39.15
CA THR A 310 4.85 6.59 39.79
C THR A 310 5.66 7.03 41.01
N VAL A 311 5.56 8.31 41.36
CA VAL A 311 6.29 8.88 42.51
C VAL A 311 5.77 8.21 43.80
N PRO A 312 6.62 7.50 44.58
CA PRO A 312 6.20 6.90 45.82
C PRO A 312 5.85 7.98 46.84
N GLU A 313 4.93 7.65 47.74
CA GLU A 313 4.62 8.52 48.86
C GLU A 313 5.84 8.64 49.78
N THR A 314 6.09 9.84 50.28
CA THR A 314 7.08 10.06 51.33
C THR A 314 6.41 10.11 52.69
N SER A 315 7.17 9.78 53.74
CA SER A 315 6.73 9.86 55.12
C SER A 315 7.65 10.78 55.93
N ILE A 316 7.08 11.63 56.77
CA ILE A 316 7.86 12.46 57.70
C ILE A 316 8.49 11.56 58.78
N LYS A 317 9.82 11.59 58.89
CA LYS A 317 10.56 10.93 59.98
C LYS A 317 10.39 11.72 61.28
N LYS A 318 10.73 13.01 61.27
CA LYS A 318 10.78 13.86 62.46
C LYS A 318 10.36 15.29 62.14
N VAL A 319 9.68 15.94 63.09
CA VAL A 319 9.45 17.40 63.10
C VAL A 319 9.92 17.91 64.47
N THR A 320 10.75 18.95 64.50
CA THR A 320 11.28 19.53 65.74
C THR A 320 11.18 21.04 65.72
N SER A 321 10.97 21.65 66.88
CA SER A 321 11.07 23.09 67.07
C SER A 321 12.45 23.47 67.63
N GLY A 322 13.10 24.44 67.00
CA GLY A 322 14.31 25.11 67.47
C GLY A 322 14.03 26.53 67.97
N LYS A 323 15.09 27.27 68.30
CA LYS A 323 15.01 28.66 68.80
C LYS A 323 14.39 29.62 67.76
N LYS A 324 13.83 30.73 68.25
CA LYS A 324 13.27 31.83 67.43
C LYS A 324 12.22 31.37 66.40
N GLY A 325 11.28 30.50 66.78
CA GLY A 325 10.17 30.06 65.92
C GLY A 325 10.58 29.20 64.71
N THR A 326 11.70 28.47 64.81
CA THR A 326 12.22 27.66 63.69
C THR A 326 11.70 26.22 63.76
N VAL A 327 11.06 25.74 62.70
CA VAL A 327 10.61 24.35 62.57
C VAL A 327 11.51 23.62 61.58
N THR A 328 12.05 22.48 62.00
CA THR A 328 12.86 21.58 61.14
C THR A 328 12.06 20.31 60.88
N VAL A 329 11.93 19.94 59.60
CA VAL A 329 11.28 18.71 59.18
C VAL A 329 12.26 17.81 58.44
N THR A 330 12.26 16.51 58.76
CA THR A 330 13.06 15.47 58.12
C THR A 330 12.13 14.36 57.62
N TRP A 331 12.33 13.86 56.41
CA TRP A 331 11.48 12.85 55.77
C TRP A 331 12.26 11.68 55.16
N LYS A 332 11.56 10.60 54.79
CA LYS A 332 12.14 9.48 54.02
C LYS A 332 12.36 9.90 52.57
N LYS A 333 13.52 9.57 51.99
CA LYS A 333 13.79 9.82 50.57
C LYS A 333 12.74 9.13 49.69
N ALA A 334 12.20 9.85 48.72
CA ALA A 334 11.31 9.32 47.68
C ALA A 334 11.90 9.62 46.30
N SER A 335 11.57 8.81 45.28
CA SER A 335 11.99 9.09 43.90
C SER A 335 11.16 10.23 43.31
N GLY A 336 11.80 11.18 42.65
CA GLY A 336 11.19 12.39 42.10
C GLY A 336 12.24 13.47 41.89
N ASP A 337 11.82 14.67 41.50
CA ASP A 337 12.71 15.81 41.25
C ASP A 337 12.98 16.67 42.50
N GLY A 338 12.13 16.53 43.52
CA GLY A 338 12.25 17.29 44.75
C GLY A 338 11.04 17.13 45.66
N TYR A 339 10.91 18.02 46.64
CA TYR A 339 9.84 17.98 47.65
C TYR A 339 9.16 19.33 47.81
N ILE A 340 7.89 19.30 48.19
CA ILE A 340 7.10 20.46 48.57
C ILE A 340 6.65 20.27 50.02
N ILE A 341 6.93 21.27 50.85
CA ILE A 341 6.56 21.29 52.26
C ILE A 341 5.32 22.15 52.40
N TYR A 342 4.34 21.61 53.12
CA TYR A 342 3.09 22.28 53.41
C TYR A 342 2.87 22.39 54.92
N THR A 343 2.26 23.48 55.37
CA THR A 343 1.89 23.66 56.77
C THR A 343 0.43 24.08 56.96
N ALA A 344 -0.12 23.77 58.13
CA ALA A 344 -1.44 24.20 58.58
C ALA A 344 -1.42 24.50 60.10
N ALA A 345 -2.35 25.33 60.56
CA ALA A 345 -2.53 25.64 61.98
C ALA A 345 -3.33 24.56 62.76
N LYS A 346 -4.08 23.72 62.05
CA LYS A 346 -4.92 22.63 62.59
C LYS A 346 -4.65 21.34 61.81
N LYS A 347 -4.82 20.17 62.45
CA LYS A 347 -4.57 18.83 61.85
C LYS A 347 -5.31 18.62 60.51
N ASN A 348 -6.57 19.01 60.48
CA ASN A 348 -7.46 18.87 59.32
C ASN A 348 -7.69 20.21 58.59
N GLY A 349 -6.82 21.21 58.82
CA GLY A 349 -6.95 22.53 58.20
C GLY A 349 -6.42 22.59 56.77
N THR A 350 -6.57 23.74 56.13
CA THR A 350 -6.03 24.01 54.79
C THR A 350 -4.51 24.11 54.83
N TYR A 351 -3.84 23.18 54.14
CA TYR A 351 -2.38 23.12 54.06
C TYR A 351 -1.84 24.08 52.98
N LYS A 352 -1.05 25.08 53.40
CA LYS A 352 -0.39 26.04 52.51
C LYS A 352 1.05 25.63 52.22
N LYS A 353 1.52 25.88 51.00
CA LYS A 353 2.91 25.63 50.58
C LYS A 353 3.84 26.63 51.28
N VAL A 354 4.89 26.15 51.95
CA VAL A 354 5.86 27.02 52.64
C VAL A 354 7.28 26.93 52.08
N LYS A 355 7.63 25.80 51.46
CA LYS A 355 8.98 25.62 50.89
C LYS A 355 8.95 24.61 49.75
N VAL A 356 9.81 24.82 48.76
CA VAL A 356 10.09 23.88 47.68
C VAL A 356 11.58 23.53 47.75
N VAL A 357 11.86 22.24 47.75
CA VAL A 357 13.21 21.68 47.77
C VAL A 357 13.47 21.11 46.38
N ASN A 358 14.33 21.76 45.60
CA ASN A 358 14.59 21.40 44.20
C ASN A 358 15.62 20.26 44.01
N LYS A 359 16.08 19.65 45.11
CA LYS A 359 17.08 18.57 45.10
C LYS A 359 16.49 17.33 45.77
N ALA A 360 16.28 16.25 45.02
CA ALA A 360 15.70 15.00 45.54
C ALA A 360 16.55 14.32 46.64
N LYS A 361 17.85 14.64 46.70
CA LYS A 361 18.78 14.17 47.75
C LYS A 361 18.58 14.89 49.09
N THR A 362 18.00 16.08 49.11
CA THR A 362 17.79 16.86 50.33
C THR A 362 16.51 16.40 51.04
N THR A 363 16.65 15.76 52.20
CA THR A 363 15.53 15.19 52.97
C THR A 363 15.30 15.86 54.33
N LYS A 364 15.87 17.06 54.53
CA LYS A 364 15.75 17.88 55.74
C LYS A 364 15.72 19.35 55.35
N ILE A 365 14.82 20.13 55.94
CA ILE A 365 14.76 21.58 55.76
C ILE A 365 14.22 22.27 57.03
N SER A 366 14.58 23.52 57.21
CA SER A 366 14.06 24.38 58.29
C SER A 366 13.31 25.58 57.71
N PHE A 367 12.25 26.02 58.38
CA PHE A 367 11.45 27.20 58.03
C PHE A 367 10.87 27.88 59.29
N LYS A 368 10.39 29.12 59.16
CA LYS A 368 9.79 29.87 60.28
C LYS A 368 8.30 29.57 60.44
N ALA A 369 7.84 29.50 61.68
CA ALA A 369 6.44 29.37 62.04
C ALA A 369 6.13 30.21 63.29
N LYS A 370 4.84 30.51 63.54
CA LYS A 370 4.42 31.32 64.69
C LYS A 370 4.71 30.59 66.02
N SER A 371 5.52 31.20 66.88
CA SER A 371 5.83 30.69 68.22
C SER A 371 4.57 30.56 69.09
N GLY A 372 4.60 29.62 70.03
CA GLY A 372 3.50 29.30 70.94
C GLY A 372 2.33 28.52 70.32
N LYS A 373 2.28 28.34 68.99
CA LYS A 373 1.21 27.63 68.28
C LYS A 373 1.68 26.27 67.75
N ASN A 374 0.73 25.36 67.52
CA ASN A 374 1.01 24.09 66.84
C ASN A 374 1.18 24.32 65.33
N CYS A 375 2.25 23.76 64.76
CA CYS A 375 2.50 23.76 63.32
C CYS A 375 2.37 22.33 62.79
N TYR A 376 1.34 22.08 61.98
CA TYR A 376 1.15 20.80 61.32
C TYR A 376 1.85 20.81 59.97
N VAL A 377 2.64 19.78 59.68
CA VAL A 377 3.50 19.68 58.49
C VAL A 377 3.10 18.46 57.67
N LYS A 378 3.07 18.63 56.34
CA LYS A 378 3.00 17.56 55.34
C LYS A 378 4.10 17.75 54.31
N VAL A 379 4.61 16.65 53.77
CA VAL A 379 5.63 16.66 52.70
C VAL A 379 5.09 15.88 51.50
N ALA A 380 5.25 16.42 50.30
CA ALA A 380 4.96 15.69 49.06
C ALA A 380 6.21 15.69 48.17
N ALA A 381 6.59 14.55 47.62
CA ALA A 381 7.53 14.52 46.51
C ALA A 381 6.86 15.09 45.25
N TYR A 382 7.62 15.71 44.34
CA TYR A 382 7.11 16.20 43.06
C TYR A 382 7.97 15.72 41.89
N CYS A 383 7.39 15.72 40.70
CA CYS A 383 8.10 15.54 39.43
C CYS A 383 7.88 16.74 38.49
N LYS A 384 8.82 17.01 37.59
CA LYS A 384 8.71 18.03 36.55
C LYS A 384 8.07 17.41 35.31
N VAL A 385 6.91 17.94 34.91
CA VAL A 385 6.21 17.57 33.67
C VAL A 385 6.09 18.80 32.82
N SER A 386 6.71 18.80 31.63
CA SER A 386 6.70 19.96 30.72
C SER A 386 7.08 21.27 31.43
N GLY A 387 8.15 21.25 32.23
CA GLY A 387 8.64 22.40 33.01
C GLY A 387 7.85 22.69 34.31
N LYS A 388 6.63 22.17 34.48
CA LYS A 388 5.78 22.40 35.66
C LYS A 388 6.03 21.36 36.76
N LYS A 389 6.08 21.81 38.02
CA LYS A 389 6.21 20.91 39.19
C LYS A 389 4.84 20.32 39.55
N VAL A 390 4.68 19.01 39.38
CA VAL A 390 3.45 18.30 39.74
C VAL A 390 3.67 17.54 41.05
N ALA A 391 2.95 17.95 42.09
CA ALA A 391 3.06 17.36 43.42
C ALA A 391 2.38 15.98 43.45
N GLY A 392 3.04 15.02 44.11
CA GLY A 392 2.46 13.73 44.47
C GLY A 392 1.55 13.82 45.70
N THR A 393 1.17 12.66 46.24
CA THR A 393 0.35 12.60 47.46
C THR A 393 1.10 13.24 48.63
N LYS A 394 0.38 14.03 49.43
CA LYS A 394 0.92 14.59 50.67
C LYS A 394 1.05 13.49 51.72
N SER A 395 2.16 13.45 52.44
CA SER A 395 2.35 12.55 53.58
C SER A 395 1.24 12.68 54.63
N ALA A 396 1.14 11.69 55.51
CA ALA A 396 0.46 11.87 56.80
C ALA A 396 1.02 13.11 57.53
N SER A 397 0.16 13.79 58.28
CA SER A 397 0.53 14.99 59.03
C SER A 397 1.35 14.65 60.26
N LYS A 398 2.47 15.34 60.49
CA LYS A 398 3.12 15.42 61.81
C LYS A 398 3.07 16.86 62.31
N ASN A 399 3.05 17.06 63.63
CA ASN A 399 2.99 18.40 64.21
C ASN A 399 4.10 18.62 65.23
N VAL A 400 4.34 19.89 65.56
CA VAL A 400 5.18 20.30 66.68
C VAL A 400 4.61 21.60 67.27
N LYS A 401 4.67 21.75 68.59
CA LYS A 401 4.45 23.05 69.26
C LYS A 401 5.69 23.91 69.05
N VAL A 402 5.52 25.07 68.43
CA VAL A 402 6.65 25.95 68.08
C VAL A 402 7.11 26.70 69.33
N LYS A 403 8.37 26.49 69.72
CA LYS A 403 9.05 27.18 70.82
C LYS A 403 9.34 28.64 70.49
#